data_AF-A0A834KQJ1-F1
#
_entry.id   AF-A0A834KQJ1-F1
#
_cell.length_a   1.000
_cell.length_b   1.000
_cell.length_c   1.000
_cell.angle_alpha   90.00
_cell.angle_beta   90.00
_cell.angle_gamma   90.00
#
_symmetry.space_group_name_H-M   'P 1'
#
loop_
_entity.id
_entity.type
_entity.pdbx_description
1 polymer ?
#
loop_
_entity_poly.entity_id
_entity_poly.type
_entity_poly.pdbx_seq_one_letter_code
_entity_poly.pdbx_strand_id
1 'polypeptide(L)'
;METIFTTPYYRLNRLFLSTVGIWPYDDPRDSLIRKISTYIGFTMIVLSQIFALIKSDFTLRVISTIFSFLIPSLCLFTSYYTASYQVKDCLLTLDEGYVGTHELRLVLFNL
;
A
#
# COMPACT_ATOMS: atom_id res chain seq x y z
N MET A 1 -26.69 -15.55 -9.02
CA MET A 1 -25.39 -15.01 -9.48
C MET A 1 -24.62 -14.58 -8.24
N GLU A 2 -23.63 -15.36 -7.81
CA GLU A 2 -22.65 -14.87 -6.84
C GLU A 2 -21.75 -13.87 -7.58
N THR A 3 -21.82 -12.60 -7.18
CA THR A 3 -20.88 -11.59 -7.68
C THR A 3 -19.58 -11.73 -6.88
N ILE A 4 -18.43 -11.60 -7.53
CA ILE A 4 -17.09 -11.72 -6.90
C ILE A 4 -16.92 -10.73 -5.73
N PHE A 5 -17.75 -9.67 -5.69
CA PHE A 5 -17.82 -8.68 -4.62
C PHE A 5 -18.60 -9.12 -3.37
N THR A 6 -19.36 -10.21 -3.45
CA THR A 6 -20.18 -10.74 -2.33
C THR A 6 -19.51 -11.87 -1.55
N THR A 7 -18.43 -12.45 -2.09
CA THR A 7 -17.69 -13.49 -1.39
C THR A 7 -17.05 -12.95 -0.11
N PRO A 8 -17.08 -13.70 1.01
CA PRO A 8 -16.48 -13.30 2.27
C PRO A 8 -14.98 -12.99 2.14
N TYR A 9 -14.30 -13.63 1.18
CA TYR A 9 -12.91 -13.35 0.83
C TYR A 9 -12.68 -11.90 0.37
N TYR A 10 -13.58 -11.34 -0.45
CA TYR A 10 -13.47 -9.96 -0.89
C TYR A 10 -13.67 -8.98 0.27
N ARG A 11 -14.63 -9.25 1.15
CA ARG A 11 -14.85 -8.45 2.38
C ARG A 11 -13.66 -8.50 3.32
N LEU A 12 -13.07 -9.68 3.53
CA LEU A 12 -11.88 -9.82 4.37
C LEU A 12 -10.70 -9.06 3.76
N ASN A 13 -10.40 -9.28 2.47
CA ASN A 13 -9.31 -8.60 1.79
C ASN A 13 -9.50 -7.09 1.78
N ARG A 14 -10.73 -6.60 1.55
CA ARG A 14 -11.05 -5.18 1.65
C ARG A 14 -10.79 -4.63 3.05
N LEU A 15 -11.17 -5.37 4.10
CA LEU A 15 -10.93 -4.95 5.49
C LEU A 15 -9.42 -4.89 5.76
N PHE A 16 -8.65 -5.92 5.42
CA PHE A 16 -7.20 -5.94 5.60
C PHE A 16 -6.48 -4.86 4.77
N LEU A 17 -6.87 -4.66 3.52
CA LEU A 17 -6.26 -3.65 2.66
C LEU A 17 -6.64 -2.23 3.09
N SER A 18 -7.84 -2.02 3.63
CA SER A 18 -8.28 -0.72 4.16
C SER A 18 -7.59 -0.39 5.47
N THR A 19 -7.42 -1.36 6.39
CA THR A 19 -6.69 -1.16 7.64
C THR A 19 -5.21 -0.89 7.41
N VAL A 20 -4.60 -1.57 6.45
CA VAL A 20 -3.20 -1.32 6.04
C VAL A 20 -3.10 -0.03 5.18
N GLY A 21 -4.21 0.55 4.74
CA GLY A 21 -4.25 1.79 3.96
C GLY A 21 -3.82 1.65 2.50
N ILE A 22 -3.76 0.41 2.00
CA ILE A 22 -3.42 0.07 0.62
C ILE A 22 -4.65 0.16 -0.31
N TRP A 23 -5.86 0.16 0.27
CA TRP A 23 -7.11 0.14 -0.49
C TRP A 23 -7.26 1.36 -1.44
N PRO A 24 -7.45 1.16 -2.76
CA PRO A 24 -7.53 2.26 -3.72
C PRO A 24 -8.83 3.07 -3.65
N TYR A 25 -9.94 2.44 -3.28
CA TYR A 25 -11.26 3.06 -3.33
C TYR A 25 -11.64 3.75 -2.01
N ASP A 26 -10.66 4.07 -1.17
CA ASP A 26 -10.88 4.98 -0.05
C ASP A 26 -11.10 6.40 -0.58
N ASP A 27 -11.81 7.22 0.19
CA ASP A 27 -12.06 8.61 -0.16
C ASP A 27 -10.74 9.33 -0.51
N PRO A 28 -10.72 10.22 -1.51
CA PRO A 28 -9.49 10.90 -1.95
C PRO A 28 -8.83 11.69 -0.81
N ARG A 29 -9.64 12.17 0.15
CA ARG A 29 -9.15 12.80 1.39
C ARG A 29 -8.41 11.80 2.29
N ASP A 30 -9.00 10.64 2.52
CA ASP A 30 -8.45 9.63 3.42
C ASP A 30 -7.19 8.96 2.86
N SER A 31 -7.14 8.77 1.54
CA SER A 31 -5.93 8.28 0.86
C SER A 31 -4.78 9.28 0.92
N LEU A 32 -5.08 10.59 0.86
CA LEU A 32 -4.10 11.67 1.00
C LEU A 32 -3.60 11.78 2.44
N ILE A 33 -4.50 11.71 3.43
CA ILE A 33 -4.13 11.68 4.86
C ILE A 33 -3.21 10.49 5.16
N ARG A 34 -3.51 9.30 4.63
CA ARG A 34 -2.66 8.12 4.81
C ARG A 34 -1.28 8.28 4.17
N LYS A 35 -1.19 8.76 2.92
CA LYS A 35 0.09 9.05 2.27
C LYS A 35 0.93 10.04 3.08
N ILE A 36 0.31 11.11 3.56
CA ILE A 36 0.98 12.12 4.40
C ILE A 36 1.44 11.48 5.72
N SER A 37 0.59 10.69 6.37
CA SER A 37 0.93 10.00 7.62
C SER A 37 2.11 9.03 7.44
N THR A 38 2.11 8.20 6.39
CA THR A 38 3.22 7.29 6.07
C THR A 38 4.51 8.04 5.78
N TYR A 39 4.43 9.17 5.05
CA TYR A 39 5.60 10.02 4.78
C TYR A 39 6.14 10.68 6.05
N ILE A 40 5.27 11.19 6.92
CA ILE A 40 5.67 11.76 8.23
C ILE A 40 6.34 10.68 9.09
N GLY A 41 5.76 9.49 9.18
CA GLY A 41 6.35 8.37 9.93
C GLY A 41 7.74 7.99 9.42
N PHE A 42 7.90 7.88 8.09
CA PHE A 42 9.19 7.58 7.47
C PHE A 42 10.23 8.67 7.74
N THR A 43 9.86 9.94 7.56
CA THR A 43 10.76 11.08 7.82
C THR A 43 11.17 11.15 9.29
N MET A 44 10.28 10.86 10.24
CA MET A 44 10.62 10.78 11.67
C MET A 44 11.63 9.67 11.97
N ILE A 45 11.47 8.49 11.36
CA ILE A 45 12.44 7.38 11.50
C ILE A 45 13.80 7.81 10.95
N VAL A 46 13.86 8.38 9.75
CA VAL A 46 15.11 8.84 9.13
C VAL A 46 15.77 9.95 9.96
N LEU A 47 15.00 10.93 10.44
CA LEU A 47 15.51 12.02 11.27
C LEU A 47 16.10 11.49 12.59
N SER A 48 15.46 10.50 13.22
CA SER A 48 15.98 9.89 14.45
C SER A 48 17.36 9.24 14.22
N GLN A 49 17.56 8.60 13.07
CA GLN A 49 18.83 7.98 12.69
C GLN A 49 19.91 9.02 12.36
N ILE A 50 19.55 10.13 11.69
CA ILE A 50 20.47 11.25 11.42
C ILE A 50 20.91 11.92 12.72
N PHE A 51 19.99 12.13 13.66
CA PHE A 51 20.33 12.72 14.96
C PHE A 51 21.24 11.81 15.79
N ALA A 52 20.99 10.49 15.76
CA ALA A 52 21.88 9.51 16.35
C ALA A 52 23.29 9.53 15.72
N LEU A 53 23.38 9.78 14.41
CA LEU A 53 24.65 9.92 13.70
C LEU A 53 25.41 11.18 14.12
N ILE A 54 24.74 12.33 14.25
CA ILE A 54 25.37 13.62 14.63
C ILE A 54 25.88 13.60 16.07
N LYS A 55 25.15 12.97 17.00
CA LYS A 55 25.56 12.87 18.40
C LYS A 55 26.63 11.81 18.66
N SER A 56 26.81 10.88 17.74
CA SER A 56 27.79 9.80 17.88
C SER A 56 29.19 10.32 17.63
N ASP A 57 30.13 9.99 18.50
CA ASP A 57 31.54 9.93 18.11
C ASP A 57 31.62 8.95 16.93
N PHE A 58 32.06 9.40 15.74
CA PHE A 58 32.01 8.67 14.47
C PHE A 58 32.78 7.33 14.51
N THR A 59 32.21 6.36 15.20
CA THR A 59 32.79 5.05 15.47
C THR A 59 32.09 4.04 14.57
N LEU A 60 32.85 3.15 13.94
CA LEU A 60 32.34 2.12 13.03
C LEU A 60 31.18 1.30 13.62
N ARG A 61 31.16 1.10 14.94
CA ARG A 61 30.09 0.41 15.68
C ARG A 61 28.73 1.10 15.57
N VAL A 62 28.71 2.43 15.70
CA VAL A 62 27.45 3.19 15.65
C VAL A 62 26.95 3.29 14.22
N ILE A 63 27.86 3.47 13.26
CA ILE A 63 27.55 3.43 11.82
C ILE A 63 26.90 2.09 11.45
N SER A 64 27.51 0.96 11.83
CA SER A 64 26.95 -0.38 11.56
C SER A 64 25.56 -0.57 12.16
N THR A 65 25.32 -0.04 13.35
CA THR A 65 24.01 -0.10 14.02
C THR A 65 22.96 0.70 13.25
N ILE A 66 23.27 1.93 12.86
CA ILE A 66 22.37 2.79 12.09
C ILE A 66 22.03 2.15 10.74
N PHE A 67 23.02 1.64 10.00
CA PHE A 67 22.76 0.93 8.74
C PHE A 67 21.89 -0.32 8.93
N SER A 68 22.08 -1.05 10.02
CA SER A 68 21.28 -2.24 10.35
C SER A 68 19.80 -1.90 10.61
N PHE A 69 19.48 -0.67 11.03
CA PHE A 69 18.10 -0.20 11.15
C PHE A 69 17.57 0.50 9.88
N LEU A 70 18.44 1.20 9.16
CA LEU A 70 18.08 1.92 7.94
C LEU A 70 17.69 0.95 6.82
N ILE A 71 18.48 -0.10 6.60
CA ILE A 71 18.27 -1.05 5.49
C ILE A 71 16.91 -1.76 5.60
N PRO A 72 16.52 -2.36 6.74
CA PRO A 72 15.19 -2.97 6.87
C PRO A 72 14.05 -1.95 6.72
N SER A 73 14.23 -0.73 7.24
CA SER A 73 13.19 0.31 7.14
C SER A 73 12.92 0.70 5.67
N LEU A 74 13.98 0.81 4.86
CA LEU A 74 13.88 1.07 3.43
C LEU A 74 13.25 -0.11 2.68
N CYS A 75 13.64 -1.35 3.01
CA CYS A 75 13.05 -2.56 2.41
C CYS A 75 11.55 -2.70 2.72
N LEU A 76 11.12 -2.40 3.94
CA LEU A 76 9.71 -2.42 4.32
C LEU A 76 8.94 -1.33 3.56
N PHE A 77 9.52 -0.15 3.41
CA PHE A 77 8.92 0.94 2.67
C PHE A 77 8.76 0.57 1.19
N THR A 78 9.82 0.13 0.51
CA THR A 78 9.71 -0.27 -0.90
C THR A 78 8.70 -1.39 -1.11
N SER A 79 8.70 -2.40 -0.23
CA SER A 79 7.74 -3.50 -0.27
C SER A 79 6.29 -3.02 -0.10
N TYR A 80 6.06 -2.05 0.80
CA TYR A 80 4.76 -1.41 0.96
C TYR A 80 4.31 -0.69 -0.31
N TYR A 81 5.19 0.09 -0.96
CA TYR A 81 4.85 0.75 -2.22
C TYR A 81 4.56 -0.24 -3.33
N THR A 82 5.41 -1.25 -3.54
CA THR A 82 5.21 -2.27 -4.57
C THR A 82 3.89 -3.01 -4.37
N ALA A 83 3.59 -3.44 -3.14
CA ALA A 83 2.31 -4.06 -2.82
C ALA A 83 1.14 -3.11 -3.09
N SER A 84 1.29 -1.81 -2.77
CA SER A 84 0.25 -0.83 -3.03
C SER A 84 -0.01 -0.59 -4.52
N TYR A 85 1.03 -0.64 -5.36
CA TYR A 85 0.90 -0.53 -6.81
C TYR A 85 0.26 -1.79 -7.40
N GLN A 86 0.72 -2.98 -7.00
CA GLN A 86 0.17 -4.25 -7.50
C GLN A 86 -1.31 -4.41 -7.15
N VAL A 87 -1.71 -4.08 -5.93
CA VAL A 87 -3.12 -4.15 -5.52
C VAL A 87 -3.98 -3.17 -6.33
N LYS A 88 -3.47 -1.96 -6.60
CA LYS A 88 -4.18 -0.98 -7.44
C LYS A 88 -4.39 -1.47 -8.86
N ASP A 89 -3.34 -1.98 -9.48
CA ASP A 89 -3.37 -2.49 -10.85
C ASP A 89 -4.30 -3.69 -10.99
N CYS A 90 -4.24 -4.63 -10.04
CA CYS A 90 -5.14 -5.76 -9.99
C CYS A 90 -6.62 -5.35 -9.80
N LEU A 91 -6.89 -4.33 -8.99
CA LEU A 91 -8.25 -3.85 -8.79
C LEU A 91 -8.80 -3.11 -10.02
N LEU A 92 -7.98 -2.35 -10.74
CA LEU A 92 -8.37 -1.70 -12.00
C LEU A 92 -8.69 -2.72 -13.10
N THR A 93 -7.82 -3.74 -13.27
CA THR A 93 -8.03 -4.80 -14.27
C THR A 93 -9.27 -5.66 -13.96
N LEU A 94 -9.57 -5.90 -12.69
CA LEU A 94 -10.80 -6.58 -12.28
C LEU A 94 -12.05 -5.75 -12.57
N ASP A 95 -12.00 -4.43 -12.38
CA ASP A 95 -13.13 -3.52 -12.64
C ASP A 95 -13.45 -3.46 -14.15
N GLU A 96 -12.42 -3.29 -14.99
CA GLU A 96 -12.57 -3.32 -16.46
C GLU A 96 -13.12 -4.65 -16.97
N GLY A 97 -12.63 -5.77 -16.43
CA GLY A 97 -13.11 -7.11 -16.79
C GLY A 97 -14.57 -7.37 -16.38
N TYR A 98 -14.99 -6.83 -15.24
CA TYR A 98 -16.38 -6.94 -14.78
C TYR A 98 -17.34 -6.10 -15.64
N VAL A 99 -16.97 -4.86 -15.98
CA VAL A 99 -17.78 -3.99 -16.85
C VAL A 99 -17.90 -4.59 -18.26
N GLY A 100 -16.80 -5.06 -18.84
CA GLY A 100 -16.82 -5.67 -20.18
C GLY A 100 -17.67 -6.95 -20.28
N THR A 101 -17.68 -7.78 -19.23
CA THR A 101 -18.53 -8.99 -19.19
C THR A 101 -20.01 -8.68 -18.98
N HIS A 102 -20.35 -7.56 -18.32
CA HIS A 102 -21.73 -7.10 -18.18
C HIS A 102 -22.31 -6.55 -19.50
N GLU A 103 -21.52 -5.76 -20.24
CA GLU A 103 -21.88 -5.24 -21.57
C GLU A 103 -22.10 -6.38 -22.58
N LEU A 104 -21.18 -7.35 -22.63
CA LEU A 104 -21.30 -8.53 -23.50
C LEU A 104 -22.55 -9.37 -23.22
N ARG A 105 -22.95 -9.53 -21.94
CA ARG A 105 -24.17 -10.24 -21.58
C ARG A 105 -25.43 -9.49 -21.98
N LEU A 106 -25.45 -8.16 -21.88
CA LEU A 106 -26.58 -7.33 -22.31
C LEU A 106 -26.76 -7.35 -23.83
N VAL A 107 -25.67 -7.39 -24.60
CA VAL A 107 -25.72 -7.53 -26.06
C VAL A 107 -26.19 -8.93 -26.47
N LEU A 108 -25.71 -9.99 -25.81
CA LEU A 108 -26.08 -11.38 -26.11
C LEU A 108 -27.52 -11.76 -25.70
N PHE A 109 -28.12 -11.09 -24.72
CA PHE A 109 -29.50 -11.35 -24.27
C PHE A 109 -30.56 -10.43 -24.93
N ASN A 110 -30.15 -9.43 -25.71
CA ASN A 110 -31.05 -8.57 -26.50
C ASN A 110 -31.06 -8.92 -28.00
N LEU A 111 -30.52 -10.09 -28.37
CA LEU A 111 -30.49 -10.66 -29.73
C LEU A 111 -31.27 -11.99 -29.74
#